data_AF-A0A950XBN8-F1
#
_entry.id   AF-A0A950XBN8-F1
#
_cell.length_a   1.000
_cell.length_b   1.000
_cell.length_c   1.000
_cell.angle_alpha   90.00
_cell.angle_beta   90.00
_cell.angle_gamma   90.00
#
_symmetry.space_group_name_H-M   'P 1'
#
loop_
_entity.id
_entity.type
_entity.pdbx_description
1 polymer ?
#
loop_
_entity_poly.entity_id
_entity_poly.type
_entity_poly.pdbx_seq_one_letter_code
_entity_poly.pdbx_strand_id
1 'polypeptide(L)'
;MATESQINANRENATHSTGPTTPEGKKRSALNAMKFGLTGRTVVLPGEDLELYEKFLQKWLDELKPVGIKETEYVRTIVDCKWRLNRIRSSEDCVYALNQNK
;
A
#
# COMPACT_ATOMS: atom_id res chain seq x y z
N MET A 1 -27.08 16.52 24.61
CA MET A 1 -26.29 17.60 23.99
C MET A 1 -24.97 17.72 24.75
N ALA A 2 -23.87 18.09 24.09
CA ALA A 2 -22.59 18.29 24.76
C ALA A 2 -22.65 19.51 25.69
N THR A 3 -21.99 19.42 26.85
CA THR A 3 -21.90 20.51 27.84
C THR A 3 -20.93 21.61 27.38
N GLU A 4 -21.06 22.82 27.92
CA GLU A 4 -20.16 23.94 27.58
C GLU A 4 -18.68 23.62 27.87
N SER A 5 -18.40 22.91 28.95
CA SER A 5 -17.04 22.45 29.28
C SER A 5 -16.50 21.47 28.23
N GLN A 6 -17.34 20.54 27.74
CA GLN A 6 -16.97 19.64 26.65
C GLN A 6 -16.73 20.38 25.33
N ILE A 7 -17.49 21.44 25.05
CA ILE A 7 -17.32 22.24 23.82
C ILE A 7 -16.00 23.02 23.87
N ASN A 8 -15.65 23.64 25.00
CA ASN A 8 -14.38 24.36 25.15
C ASN A 8 -13.18 23.43 25.08
N ALA A 9 -13.23 22.28 25.78
CA ALA A 9 -12.17 21.28 25.69
C ALA A 9 -11.98 20.75 24.26
N ASN A 10 -13.08 20.53 23.51
CA ASN A 10 -13.00 20.11 22.11
C ASN A 10 -12.36 21.19 21.20
N ARG A 11 -12.62 22.49 21.44
CA ARG A 11 -11.98 23.58 20.70
C ARG A 11 -10.48 23.64 20.96
N GLU A 12 -10.05 23.53 22.22
CA GLU A 12 -8.63 23.53 22.58
C GLU A 12 -7.90 22.32 21.97
N ASN A 13 -8.46 21.12 22.12
CA ASN A 13 -7.90 19.90 21.55
C ASN A 13 -7.81 19.94 20.02
N ALA A 14 -8.76 20.61 19.35
CA ALA A 14 -8.73 20.77 17.89
C ALA A 14 -7.52 21.58 17.41
N THR A 15 -6.98 22.50 18.22
CA THR A 15 -5.77 23.26 17.85
C THR A 15 -4.50 22.40 17.87
N HIS A 16 -4.49 21.34 18.68
CA HIS A 16 -3.38 20.39 18.79
C HIS A 16 -3.49 19.20 17.81
N SER A 17 -4.68 18.93 17.25
CA SER A 17 -4.95 17.76 16.38
C SER A 17 -5.35 18.13 14.96
N THR A 18 -4.60 19.01 14.30
CA THR A 18 -4.91 19.49 12.93
C THR A 18 -4.53 18.49 11.81
N GLY A 19 -3.99 17.33 12.17
CA GLY A 19 -3.49 16.36 11.20
C GLY A 19 -2.33 16.91 10.36
N PRO A 20 -1.88 16.18 9.33
CA PRO A 20 -0.79 16.63 8.48
C PRO A 20 -1.26 17.75 7.53
N THR A 21 -0.72 18.95 7.69
CA THR A 21 -1.05 20.12 6.84
C THR A 21 -0.12 20.26 5.63
N THR A 22 1.09 19.71 5.70
CA THR A 22 2.08 19.77 4.61
C THR A 22 1.89 18.64 3.58
N PRO A 23 2.29 18.84 2.30
CA PRO A 23 2.27 17.79 1.28
C PRO A 23 3.04 16.53 1.71
N GLU A 24 4.20 16.70 2.35
CA GLU A 24 5.05 15.62 2.86
C GLU A 24 4.39 14.89 4.03
N GLY A 25 3.78 15.65 4.94
CA GLY A 25 3.01 15.12 6.06
C GLY A 25 1.81 14.29 5.59
N LYS A 26 1.10 14.78 4.57
CA LYS A 26 -0.03 14.07 3.97
C LYS A 26 0.41 12.79 3.27
N LYS A 27 1.52 12.83 2.51
CA LYS A 27 2.10 11.63 1.87
C LYS A 27 2.44 10.54 2.91
N ARG A 28 3.10 10.93 4.00
CA ARG A 28 3.44 10.01 5.11
C ARG A 28 2.18 9.48 5.80
N SER A 29 1.20 10.33 6.08
CA SER A 29 -0.06 9.89 6.69
C SER A 29 -0.90 9.00 5.77
N ALA A 30 -0.81 9.17 4.45
CA ALA A 30 -1.47 8.29 3.48
C ALA A 30 -0.94 6.85 3.54
N LEU A 31 0.31 6.67 3.99
CA LEU A 31 0.92 5.35 4.19
C LEU A 31 0.52 4.72 5.55
N ASN A 32 0.01 5.49 6.52
CA ASN A 32 -0.38 4.93 7.83
C ASN A 32 -1.60 3.99 7.76
N ALA A 33 -2.46 4.15 6.76
CA ALA A 33 -3.55 3.21 6.48
C ALA A 33 -3.06 1.91 5.79
N MET A 34 -1.79 1.86 5.38
CA MET A 34 -1.20 0.79 4.60
C MET A 34 -0.63 -0.30 5.50
N LYS A 35 -1.48 -1.08 6.19
CA LYS A 35 -1.02 -2.23 7.00
C LYS A 35 -0.41 -3.34 6.15
N PHE A 36 -1.02 -3.61 4.99
CA PHE A 36 -0.62 -4.71 4.10
C PHE A 36 -0.43 -4.26 2.64
N GLY A 37 -0.84 -3.03 2.32
CA GLY A 37 -0.72 -2.44 0.98
C GLY A 37 -1.39 -3.23 -0.14
N LEU A 38 -2.47 -3.96 0.15
CA LEU A 38 -3.08 -4.91 -0.79
C LEU A 38 -3.98 -4.24 -1.84
N THR A 39 -4.68 -3.17 -1.45
CA THR A 39 -5.68 -2.47 -2.28
C THR A 39 -5.20 -1.10 -2.77
N GLY A 40 -3.93 -0.76 -2.53
CA GLY A 40 -3.35 0.51 -2.95
C GLY A 40 -3.16 0.62 -4.46
N ARG A 41 -3.01 1.85 -4.97
CA ARG A 41 -2.56 2.08 -6.35
C ARG A 41 -1.08 1.75 -6.53
N THR A 42 -0.29 1.81 -5.46
CA THR A 42 1.13 1.46 -5.45
C THR A 42 1.31 -0.05 -5.49
N VAL A 43 1.92 -0.56 -6.57
CA VAL A 43 2.19 -2.00 -6.74
C VAL A 43 3.43 -2.41 -5.95
N VAL A 44 4.55 -1.70 -6.18
CA VAL A 44 5.82 -1.86 -5.47
C VAL A 44 5.85 -0.93 -4.27
N LEU A 45 5.79 -1.49 -3.07
CA LEU A 45 5.76 -0.71 -1.82
C LEU A 45 7.14 -0.19 -1.41
N PRO A 46 7.21 0.87 -0.59
CA PRO A 46 8.47 1.26 0.04
C PRO A 46 9.08 0.08 0.82
N GLY A 47 10.27 -0.35 0.43
CA GLY A 47 10.96 -1.52 1.01
C GLY A 47 10.92 -2.77 0.13
N GLU A 48 10.14 -2.78 -0.95
CA GLU A 48 10.23 -3.81 -1.99
C GLU A 48 11.27 -3.43 -3.05
N ASP A 49 11.85 -4.45 -3.68
CA ASP A 49 12.87 -4.27 -4.72
C ASP A 49 12.20 -4.00 -6.08
N LEU A 50 12.33 -2.75 -6.54
CA LEU A 50 11.82 -2.31 -7.84
C LEU A 50 12.50 -3.03 -9.00
N GLU A 51 13.81 -3.29 -8.91
CA GLU A 51 14.53 -4.01 -9.98
C GLU A 51 14.03 -5.45 -10.10
N LEU A 52 13.69 -6.08 -8.97
CA LEU A 52 13.15 -7.43 -8.97
C LEU A 52 11.76 -7.49 -9.60
N TYR A 53 10.92 -6.49 -9.32
CA TYR A 53 9.63 -6.33 -10.00
C TYR A 53 9.81 -6.10 -11.50
N GLU A 54 10.72 -5.22 -11.93
CA GLU A 54 10.97 -4.95 -13.36
C GLU A 54 11.48 -6.19 -14.08
N LYS A 55 12.41 -6.95 -13.48
CA LYS A 55 12.86 -8.24 -14.01
C LYS A 55 11.70 -9.25 -14.12
N PHE A 56 10.79 -9.25 -13.15
CA PHE A 56 9.62 -10.10 -13.18
C PHE A 56 8.66 -9.71 -14.32
N LEU A 57 8.37 -8.42 -14.49
CA LEU A 57 7.58 -7.90 -15.60
C LEU A 57 8.21 -8.23 -16.96
N GLN A 58 9.52 -8.04 -17.09
CA GLN A 58 10.23 -8.30 -18.35
C GLN A 58 10.11 -9.77 -18.77
N LYS A 59 10.23 -10.72 -17.83
CA LYS A 59 10.02 -12.14 -18.13
C LYS A 59 8.64 -12.43 -18.74
N TRP A 60 7.60 -11.79 -18.22
CA TRP A 60 6.24 -11.95 -18.74
C TRP A 60 6.07 -11.32 -20.12
N LEU A 61 6.69 -10.16 -20.36
CA LEU A 61 6.68 -9.53 -21.67
C LEU A 61 7.43 -10.37 -22.72
N ASP A 62 8.57 -10.95 -22.35
CA ASP A 62 9.37 -11.80 -23.24
C ASP A 62 8.67 -13.12 -23.57
N GLU A 63 7.92 -13.68 -22.63
CA GLU A 63 7.17 -14.93 -22.80
C GLU A 63 5.90 -14.73 -23.63
N LEU A 64 5.09 -13.72 -23.28
CA LEU A 64 3.79 -13.49 -23.93
C LEU A 64 3.87 -12.69 -25.22
N LYS A 65 4.98 -11.95 -25.44
CA LYS A 65 5.26 -11.16 -26.65
C LYS A 65 4.06 -10.33 -27.13
N PRO A 66 3.53 -9.42 -26.28
CA PRO A 66 2.40 -8.59 -26.67
C PRO A 66 2.78 -7.72 -27.87
N VAL A 67 1.89 -7.63 -28.85
CA VAL A 67 2.13 -6.92 -30.11
C VAL A 67 1.65 -5.47 -30.01
N GLY A 68 0.70 -5.18 -29.13
CA GLY A 68 0.08 -3.86 -29.00
C GLY A 68 -0.02 -3.34 -27.56
N ILE A 69 -0.44 -2.08 -27.45
CA ILE A 69 -0.59 -1.37 -26.17
C ILE A 69 -1.57 -2.10 -25.25
N LYS A 70 -2.73 -2.54 -25.78
CA LYS A 70 -3.76 -3.22 -24.98
C LYS A 70 -3.24 -4.49 -24.34
N GLU A 71 -2.56 -5.32 -25.12
CA GLU A 71 -1.97 -6.57 -24.64
C GLU A 71 -0.89 -6.29 -23.60
N THR A 72 -0.06 -5.27 -23.83
CA THR A 72 0.98 -4.85 -22.87
C THR A 72 0.37 -4.39 -21.54
N GLU A 73 -0.74 -3.63 -21.58
CA GLU A 73 -1.47 -3.22 -20.37
C GLU A 73 -2.06 -4.42 -19.62
N TYR A 74 -2.58 -5.42 -20.35
CA TYR A 74 -3.05 -6.65 -19.73
C TYR A 74 -1.93 -7.45 -19.08
N VAL A 75 -0.77 -7.59 -19.74
CA VAL A 75 0.41 -8.25 -19.14
C VAL A 75 0.83 -7.53 -17.87
N ARG A 76 0.92 -6.20 -17.89
CA ARG A 76 1.23 -5.40 -16.68
C ARG A 76 0.22 -5.63 -15.56
N THR A 77 -1.07 -5.61 -15.89
CA THR A 77 -2.14 -5.86 -14.90
C THR A 77 -2.01 -7.25 -14.26
N ILE A 78 -1.71 -8.28 -15.05
CA ILE A 78 -1.51 -9.63 -14.54
C ILE A 78 -0.29 -9.68 -13.61
N VAL A 79 0.82 -9.08 -14.03
CA VAL A 79 2.05 -9.00 -13.23
C VAL A 79 1.82 -8.27 -11.92
N ASP A 80 1.11 -7.14 -11.93
CA ASP A 80 0.76 -6.37 -10.74
C ASP A 80 -0.08 -7.20 -9.76
N CYS A 81 -1.08 -7.91 -10.27
CA CYS A 81 -1.89 -8.82 -9.46
C CYS A 81 -1.05 -9.95 -8.87
N LYS A 82 -0.16 -10.55 -9.65
CA LYS A 82 0.73 -11.63 -9.18
C LYS A 82 1.71 -11.14 -8.12
N TRP A 83 2.28 -9.95 -8.29
CA TRP A 83 3.17 -9.33 -7.31
C TRP A 83 2.46 -9.16 -5.96
N ARG A 84 1.24 -8.61 -5.98
CA ARG A 84 0.41 -8.44 -4.77
C ARG A 84 0.07 -9.77 -4.12
N LEU A 85 -0.29 -10.80 -4.90
CA LEU A 85 -0.60 -12.13 -4.37
C LEU A 85 0.60 -12.78 -3.68
N ASN A 86 1.80 -12.63 -4.24
CA ASN A 86 3.03 -13.15 -3.62
C ASN A 86 3.34 -12.45 -2.29
N ARG A 87 3.10 -11.13 -2.22
CA ARG A 87 3.20 -10.38 -0.96
C ARG A 87 2.19 -10.86 0.08
N ILE A 88 0.94 -11.14 -0.32
CA ILE A 88 -0.10 -11.65 0.60
C ILE A 88 0.37 -12.94 1.25
N ARG A 89 0.84 -13.91 0.46
CA ARG A 89 1.32 -15.20 0.96
C ARG A 89 2.43 -15.02 2.00
N SER A 90 3.43 -14.20 1.67
CA SER A 90 4.54 -13.90 2.59
C SER A 90 4.05 -13.25 3.89
N SER A 91 3.02 -12.41 3.81
CA SER A 91 2.42 -11.76 4.98
C SER A 91 1.60 -12.74 5.83
N GLU A 92 0.84 -13.63 5.19
CA GLU A 92 0.08 -14.70 5.87
C GLU A 92 1.03 -15.62 6.63
N ASP A 93 2.11 -16.08 6.00
CA ASP A 93 3.14 -16.93 6.63
C ASP A 93 3.75 -16.25 7.86
N CYS A 94 4.06 -14.96 7.76
CA CYS A 94 4.56 -14.16 8.88
C CYS A 94 3.55 -14.11 10.05
N VAL A 95 2.26 -13.88 9.75
CA VAL A 95 1.21 -13.87 10.76
C VAL A 95 1.05 -15.24 11.43
N TYR A 96 1.10 -16.33 10.66
CA TYR A 96 1.06 -17.68 11.22
C TYR A 96 2.26 -17.94 12.15
N ALA A 97 3.48 -17.59 11.72
CA ALA A 97 4.69 -17.78 12.52
C ALA A 97 4.66 -17.00 13.83
N LEU A 98 4.14 -15.76 13.82
CA LEU A 98 4.00 -14.94 15.03
C LEU A 98 2.96 -15.49 16.01
N ASN A 99 1.89 -16.12 15.51
CA ASN A 99 0.86 -16.70 16.38
C ASN A 99 1.26 -18.06 16.97
N GLN A 100 2.18 -18.80 16.34
CA GLN A 100 2.71 -20.05 16.91
C GLN A 100 3.77 -19.83 18.01
N ASN A 101 4.31 -18.62 18.12
CA ASN A 101 5.29 -18.24 19.14
C ASN A 101 4.66 -17.56 20.38
N LYS A 102 3.34 -17.71 20.57
CA LYS A 102 2.60 -17.29 21.77
C LYS A 102 2.12 -18.52 22.54
#